data_AF-A0A512H3E2-F1
#
_entry.id   AF-A0A512H3E2-F1
#
_cell.length_a   1.000
_cell.length_b   1.000
_cell.length_c   1.000
_cell.angle_alpha   90.00
_cell.angle_beta   90.00
_cell.angle_gamma   90.00
#
_symmetry.space_group_name_H-M   'P 1'
#
loop_
_entity.id
_entity.type
_entity.pdbx_description
1 polymer ?
#
loop_
_entity_poly.entity_id
_entity_poly.type
_entity_poly.pdbx_seq_one_letter_code
_entity_poly.pdbx_strand_id
1 'polypeptide(L)'
;MLTETFSLKGGLPPLACRDDSKDTVSMTNSLDSLTRAELKVIEDLFMQEITGKMIEVARRHAQTLAEQGLIEEAVFVTGYQPSGAVTRMGFRLTPIGHFRYCQWCDRALS
;
A
#
# COMPACT_ATOMS: atom_id res chain seq x y z
N MET A 1 -25.02 3.14 -57.32
CA MET A 1 -24.04 2.37 -56.52
C MET A 1 -22.72 3.11 -56.58
N LEU A 2 -22.38 3.82 -55.50
CA LEU A 2 -21.10 4.51 -55.33
C LEU A 2 -20.61 4.08 -53.94
N THR A 3 -19.54 3.28 -53.91
CA THR A 3 -18.88 2.83 -52.68
C THR A 3 -17.73 3.78 -52.38
N GLU A 4 -17.92 4.65 -51.40
CA GLU A 4 -16.84 5.44 -50.81
C GLU A 4 -16.16 4.61 -49.72
N THR A 5 -14.89 4.29 -49.94
CA THR A 5 -13.98 3.69 -48.96
C THR A 5 -13.53 4.75 -47.95
N PHE A 6 -14.04 4.67 -46.73
CA PHE A 6 -13.56 5.45 -45.59
C PHE A 6 -12.18 4.93 -45.13
N SER A 7 -11.16 5.79 -45.23
CA SER A 7 -9.80 5.52 -44.75
C SER A 7 -9.65 6.05 -43.31
N LEU A 8 -9.64 5.15 -42.32
CA LEU A 8 -9.36 5.48 -40.92
C LEU A 8 -7.86 5.66 -40.70
N LYS A 9 -7.36 6.88 -40.87
CA LYS A 9 -6.09 7.30 -40.26
C LYS A 9 -6.35 7.68 -38.80
N GLY A 10 -6.27 6.69 -37.92
CA GLY A 10 -6.36 6.86 -36.47
C GLY A 10 -5.25 6.06 -35.77
N GLY A 11 -4.00 6.41 -36.04
CA GLY A 11 -2.86 5.86 -35.28
C GLY A 11 -2.85 6.48 -33.90
N LEU A 12 -3.06 5.66 -32.86
CA LEU A 12 -2.86 6.08 -31.47
C LEU A 12 -1.41 6.58 -31.28
N PRO A 13 -1.19 7.69 -30.56
CA PRO A 13 0.16 8.08 -30.18
C PRO A 13 0.74 7.01 -29.23
N PRO A 14 2.03 6.66 -29.35
CA PRO A 14 2.68 5.79 -28.38
C PRO A 14 2.64 6.48 -27.01
N LEU A 15 2.11 5.78 -26.02
CA LEU A 15 2.24 6.16 -24.61
C LEU A 15 3.73 6.16 -24.30
N ALA A 16 4.33 7.35 -24.31
CA ALA A 16 5.65 7.56 -23.78
C ALA A 16 5.59 7.25 -22.28
N CYS A 17 6.09 6.08 -21.89
CA CYS A 17 6.49 5.81 -20.52
C CYS A 17 7.58 6.83 -20.18
N ARG A 18 7.20 7.95 -19.57
CA ARG A 18 8.18 8.85 -18.96
C ARG A 18 8.70 8.12 -17.74
N ASP A 19 9.88 7.53 -17.89
CA ASP A 19 10.76 7.17 -16.79
C ASP A 19 11.23 8.47 -16.11
N ASP A 20 10.35 9.04 -15.28
CA ASP A 20 10.72 9.96 -14.21
C ASP A 20 10.78 9.17 -12.89
N SER A 21 11.42 7.99 -12.91
CA SER A 21 11.91 7.35 -11.69
C SER A 21 13.14 8.11 -11.21
N LYS A 22 12.88 9.31 -10.69
CA LYS A 22 13.79 10.03 -9.81
C LYS A 22 14.17 9.06 -8.71
N ASP A 23 15.45 8.71 -8.67
CA ASP A 23 16.13 7.97 -7.62
C ASP A 23 15.70 8.45 -6.23
N THR A 24 14.61 7.90 -5.74
CA THR A 24 14.38 7.71 -4.33
C THR A 24 14.72 6.25 -4.14
N VAL A 25 16.02 6.01 -3.92
CA VAL A 25 16.47 4.81 -3.23
C VAL A 25 15.76 4.86 -1.88
N SER A 26 14.55 4.35 -1.88
CA SER A 26 13.74 4.12 -0.70
C SER A 26 14.59 3.16 0.12
N MET A 27 15.24 3.69 1.15
CA MET A 27 15.80 2.90 2.22
C MET A 27 14.61 2.16 2.85
N THR A 28 14.23 1.05 2.23
CA THR A 28 13.30 0.09 2.81
C THR A 28 14.07 -0.57 3.94
N ASN A 29 14.04 0.10 5.10
CA ASN A 29 14.80 -0.28 6.28
C ASN A 29 14.45 -1.73 6.63
N SER A 30 15.49 -2.51 6.96
CA SER A 30 15.28 -3.86 7.48
C SER A 30 14.45 -3.77 8.76
N LEU A 31 13.49 -4.67 8.92
CA LEU A 31 12.68 -4.77 10.15
C LEU A 31 13.55 -5.06 11.39
N ASP A 32 14.78 -5.54 11.19
CA ASP A 32 15.74 -5.81 12.27
C ASP A 32 16.17 -4.54 13.03
N SER A 33 16.00 -3.35 12.42
CA SER A 33 16.31 -2.06 13.03
C SER A 33 15.13 -1.43 13.79
N LEU A 34 13.94 -2.03 13.71
CA LEU A 34 12.75 -1.50 14.35
C LEU A 34 12.75 -1.78 15.85
N THR A 35 12.17 -0.85 16.59
CA THR A 35 11.86 -1.08 18.01
C THR A 35 10.78 -2.15 18.15
N ARG A 36 10.71 -2.78 19.33
CA ARG A 36 9.65 -3.76 19.63
C ARG A 36 8.23 -3.17 19.48
N ALA A 37 8.06 -1.89 19.78
CA ALA A 37 6.77 -1.21 19.63
C ALA A 37 6.40 -1.06 18.14
N GLU A 38 7.35 -0.71 17.28
CA GLU A 38 7.14 -0.59 15.84
C GLU A 38 6.90 -1.95 15.18
N LEU A 39 7.66 -2.98 15.57
CA LEU A 39 7.40 -4.37 15.13
C LEU A 39 5.99 -4.83 15.50
N LYS A 40 5.54 -4.51 16.72
CA LYS A 40 4.18 -4.83 17.15
C LYS A 40 3.13 -4.13 16.29
N VAL A 41 3.36 -2.89 15.86
CA VAL A 41 2.44 -2.21 14.93
C VAL A 41 2.37 -2.93 13.59
N ILE A 42 3.49 -3.37 13.04
CA ILE A 42 3.53 -4.15 11.79
C ILE A 42 2.75 -5.47 11.96
N GLU A 43 2.98 -6.20 13.05
CA GLU A 43 2.26 -7.44 13.39
C GLU A 43 0.75 -7.20 13.52
N ASP A 44 0.35 -6.17 14.27
CA ASP A 44 -1.06 -5.87 14.47
C ASP A 44 -1.72 -5.50 13.12
N LEU A 45 -1.04 -4.73 12.25
CA LEU A 45 -1.54 -4.38 10.91
C LEU A 45 -1.63 -5.59 9.98
N PHE A 46 -0.68 -6.52 10.07
CA PHE A 46 -0.73 -7.79 9.35
C PHE A 46 -1.96 -8.61 9.78
N MET A 47 -2.23 -8.65 11.09
CA MET A 47 -3.41 -9.32 11.62
C MET A 47 -4.72 -8.60 11.24
N GLN A 48 -4.72 -7.27 11.09
CA GLN A 48 -5.85 -6.52 10.56
C GLN A 48 -6.22 -6.98 9.14
N GLU A 49 -5.24 -7.21 8.27
CA GLU A 49 -5.48 -7.70 6.90
C GLU A 49 -6.13 -9.08 6.89
N ILE A 50 -5.71 -9.96 7.80
CA ILE A 50 -6.26 -11.33 7.92
C ILE A 50 -7.66 -11.32 8.54
N THR A 51 -7.84 -10.56 9.61
CA THR A 51 -9.07 -10.59 10.41
C THR A 51 -10.14 -9.62 9.93
N GLY A 52 -9.77 -8.66 9.08
CA GLY A 52 -10.63 -7.53 8.69
C GLY A 52 -10.97 -6.58 9.83
N LYS A 53 -10.40 -6.77 11.03
CA LYS A 53 -10.67 -5.92 12.20
C LYS A 53 -9.70 -4.76 12.24
N MET A 54 -10.25 -3.56 12.09
CA MET A 54 -9.50 -2.31 12.23
C MET A 54 -8.84 -2.22 13.60
N ILE A 55 -7.54 -1.92 13.60
CA ILE A 55 -6.76 -1.67 14.81
C ILE A 55 -6.48 -0.18 14.99
N GLU A 56 -6.32 0.24 16.23
CA GLU A 56 -5.86 1.59 16.54
C GLU A 56 -4.36 1.58 16.77
N VAL A 57 -3.64 2.37 15.95
CA VAL A 57 -2.19 2.49 16.01
C VAL A 57 -1.83 3.84 16.60
N ALA A 58 -0.86 3.86 17.52
CA ALA A 58 -0.32 5.11 18.06
C ALA A 58 0.35 5.93 16.93
N ARG A 59 -0.15 7.16 16.73
CA ARG A 59 0.24 8.03 15.61
C ARG A 59 1.74 8.21 15.43
N ARG A 60 2.50 8.30 16.53
CA ARG A 60 3.96 8.46 16.50
C ARG A 60 4.65 7.31 15.79
N HIS A 61 4.32 6.06 16.13
CA HIS A 61 4.91 4.88 15.50
C HIS A 61 4.43 4.73 14.06
N ALA A 62 3.16 5.04 13.80
CA ALA A 62 2.62 5.00 12.45
C ALA A 62 3.34 5.97 11.50
N GLN A 63 3.63 7.19 11.95
CA GLN A 63 4.36 8.17 11.14
C GLN A 63 5.77 7.70 10.79
N THR A 64 6.53 7.21 11.78
CA THR A 64 7.89 6.68 11.53
C THR A 64 7.86 5.51 10.54
N LEU A 65 6.92 4.58 10.69
CA LEU A 65 6.78 3.44 9.77
C LEU A 65 6.29 3.86 8.37
N ALA A 66 5.49 4.92 8.28
CA ALA A 66 5.03 5.46 7.00
C ALA A 66 6.17 6.18 6.26
N GLU A 67 7.00 6.94 6.97
CA GLU A 67 8.22 7.57 6.43
C GLU A 67 9.20 6.53 5.89
N GLN A 68 9.24 5.34 6.49
CA GLN A 68 10.03 4.20 6.01
C GLN A 68 9.37 3.43 4.86
N GLY A 69 8.16 3.80 4.45
CA GLY A 69 7.41 3.14 3.38
C GLY A 69 6.91 1.73 3.73
N LEU A 70 6.87 1.36 5.01
CA LEU A 70 6.40 0.05 5.47
C LEU A 70 4.87 0.02 5.65
N ILE A 71 4.28 1.16 5.98
CA ILE A 71 2.83 1.32 6.12
C ILE A 71 2.37 2.57 5.35
N GLU A 72 1.08 2.65 5.08
CA GLU A 72 0.47 3.82 4.45
C GLU A 72 -0.91 4.13 5.05
N GLU A 73 -1.32 5.39 4.98
CA GLU A 73 -2.67 5.80 5.35
C GLU A 73 -3.68 5.30 4.31
N ALA A 74 -4.79 4.75 4.79
CA ALA A 74 -5.85 4.23 3.95
C ALA A 74 -7.24 4.57 4.50
N VAL A 75 -8.20 4.69 3.58
CA VAL A 75 -9.62 4.83 3.89
C VAL A 75 -10.25 3.45 3.89
N PHE A 76 -10.81 3.05 5.02
CA PHE A 76 -11.51 1.77 5.16
C PHE A 76 -13.01 1.99 5.16
N VAL A 77 -13.74 1.22 4.36
CA VAL A 77 -15.20 1.17 4.42
C VAL A 77 -15.58 0.26 5.59
N THR A 78 -16.22 0.81 6.61
CA THR A 78 -16.63 0.08 7.82
C THR A 78 -18.10 -0.34 7.79
N GLY A 79 -18.87 0.19 6.85
CA GLY A 79 -20.26 -0.18 6.65
C GLY A 79 -20.93 0.65 5.56
N TYR A 80 -22.24 0.43 5.40
CA TYR A 80 -23.08 1.19 4.47
C TYR A 80 -24.31 1.70 5.21
N GLN A 81 -24.64 2.97 4.97
CA GLN A 81 -25.87 3.61 5.39
C GLN A 81 -26.67 4.04 4.15
N PRO A 82 -27.98 4.32 4.27
CA PRO A 82 -28.76 4.83 3.15
C PRO A 82 -28.19 6.11 2.51
N SER A 83 -27.41 6.88 3.27
CA SER A 83 -26.69 8.08 2.83
C SER A 83 -25.37 7.80 2.10
N GLY A 84 -24.83 6.58 2.16
CA GLY A 84 -23.56 6.21 1.51
C GLY A 84 -22.68 5.28 2.35
N ALA A 85 -21.46 5.05 1.85
CA ALA A 85 -20.45 4.26 2.56
C ALA A 85 -19.97 5.00 3.81
N VAL A 86 -19.94 4.30 4.95
CA VAL A 86 -19.32 4.78 6.18
C VAL A 86 -17.84 4.43 6.10
N THR A 87 -16.98 5.44 6.19
CA THR A 87 -15.54 5.26 6.08
C THR A 87 -14.82 5.69 7.35
N ARG A 88 -13.64 5.11 7.57
CA ARG A 88 -12.73 5.48 8.65
C ARG A 88 -11.29 5.53 8.12
N MET A 89 -10.56 6.56 8.50
CA MET A 89 -9.11 6.64 8.24
C MET A 89 -8.37 5.67 9.16
N GLY A 90 -7.39 4.97 8.60
CA GLY A 90 -6.50 4.08 9.35
C GLY A 90 -5.18 3.88 8.61
N PHE A 91 -4.44 2.87 9.03
CA PHE A 91 -3.20 2.46 8.38
C PHE A 91 -3.33 1.05 7.82
N ARG A 92 -2.58 0.74 6.75
CA ARG A 92 -2.37 -0.62 6.23
C ARG A 92 -0.90 -0.84 5.93
N LEU A 93 -0.50 -2.11 5.79
CA LEU A 93 0.83 -2.41 5.29
C LEU A 93 0.93 -2.04 3.82
N THR A 94 2.08 -1.52 3.42
CA THR A 94 2.42 -1.49 1.99
C THR A 94 2.78 -2.90 1.53
N PRO A 95 2.76 -3.18 0.21
CA PRO A 95 3.25 -4.46 -0.31
C PRO A 95 4.67 -4.79 0.16
N ILE A 96 5.51 -3.77 0.30
CA ILE A 96 6.88 -3.90 0.81
C ILE A 96 6.86 -4.25 2.30
N GLY A 97 6.08 -3.53 3.13
CA GLY A 97 5.97 -3.81 4.56
C GLY A 97 5.46 -5.24 4.82
N HIS A 98 4.46 -5.66 4.06
CA HIS A 98 3.92 -7.03 4.12
C HIS A 98 4.99 -8.07 3.76
N PHE A 99 5.68 -7.90 2.63
CA PHE A 99 6.73 -8.82 2.20
C PHE A 99 7.88 -8.91 3.22
N ARG A 100 8.34 -7.76 3.75
CA ARG A 100 9.41 -7.72 4.75
C ARG A 100 9.02 -8.43 6.04
N TYR A 101 7.76 -8.29 6.46
CA TYR A 101 7.27 -8.96 7.67
C TYR A 101 7.29 -10.47 7.51
N CYS A 102 6.80 -11.00 6.38
CA CYS A 102 6.87 -12.43 6.08
C CYS A 102 8.33 -12.95 6.11
N GLN A 103 9.26 -12.25 5.44
CA GLN A 103 10.68 -12.62 5.45
C GLN A 103 11.27 -12.62 6.87
N TRP A 104 10.86 -11.69 7.71
CA TRP A 104 11.32 -11.62 9.10
C TRP A 104 10.79 -12.80 9.92
N CYS A 105 9.51 -13.15 9.77
CA CYS A 105 8.91 -14.32 10.43
C CYS A 105 9.60 -15.63 10.02
N ASP A 106 9.88 -15.82 8.73
CA ASP A 106 10.54 -17.05 8.23
C ASP A 106 11.91 -17.27 8.89
N ARG A 107 12.68 -16.19 9.08
CA ARG A 107 13.99 -16.24 9.75
C ARG A 107 13.90 -16.49 11.26
N ALA A 108 12.80 -16.08 11.89
CA ALA A 108 12.59 -16.31 13.32
C ALA A 108 12.21 -17.78 13.62
N LEU A 109 11.73 -18.51 12.61
CA LEU A 109 11.34 -19.92 12.72
C LEU A 109 12.46 -20.90 12.36
N SER A 110 13.52 -20.43 11.69
CA SER A 110 14.72 -21.20 11.32
C SER A 110 15.78 -21.21 12.42
#